data_AF-A0A2S3U9W6-F1
#
_entry.id   AF-A0A2S3U9W6-F1
#
_cell.length_a   1.000
_cell.length_b   1.000
_cell.length_c   1.000
_cell.angle_alpha   90.00
_cell.angle_beta   90.00
_cell.angle_gamma   90.00
#
_symmetry.space_group_name_H-M   'P 1'
#
loop_
_entity.id
_entity.type
_entity.pdbx_description
1 polymer ?
#
loop_
_entity_poly.entity_id
_entity_poly.type
_entity_poly.pdbx_seq_one_letter_code
_entity_poly.pdbx_strand_id
1 'polypeptide(L)'
;MARFSVSRYTIRRAVGDLETEHYIYRIQGGGMFVQDWRKDWSTYNNSKIIGVIATHVADYIFPQIIYGIDQVDFRGRLFAIAG
;
A
#
# COMPACT_ATOMS: atom_id res chain seq x y z
N MET A 1 -26.57 -18.23 11.99
CA MET A 1 -27.25 -16.91 11.88
C MET A 1 -28.04 -16.55 13.14
N ALA A 2 -28.49 -17.53 13.94
CA ALA A 2 -29.31 -17.29 15.13
C ALA A 2 -28.65 -16.49 16.28
N ARG A 3 -27.32 -16.51 16.43
CA ARG A 3 -26.65 -15.81 17.55
C ARG A 3 -26.75 -14.29 17.47
N PHE A 4 -26.80 -13.73 16.26
CA PHE A 4 -26.79 -12.28 16.04
C PHE A 4 -28.03 -11.77 15.31
N SER A 5 -28.94 -12.65 14.86
CA SER A 5 -30.18 -12.28 14.14
C SER A 5 -29.96 -11.33 12.95
N VAL A 6 -28.82 -11.45 12.26
CA VAL A 6 -28.46 -10.63 11.10
C VAL A 6 -28.39 -11.46 9.82
N SER A 7 -28.55 -10.77 8.68
CA SER A 7 -28.47 -11.37 7.35
C SER A 7 -27.04 -11.84 7.01
N ARG A 8 -26.92 -12.78 6.06
CA ARG A 8 -25.62 -13.17 5.47
C ARG A 8 -24.85 -11.98 4.90
N TYR A 9 -25.58 -11.05 4.28
CA TYR A 9 -25.00 -9.84 3.71
C TYR A 9 -24.32 -9.00 4.80
N THR A 10 -25.00 -8.79 5.93
CA THR A 10 -24.46 -8.07 7.09
C THR A 10 -23.20 -8.73 7.64
N ILE A 11 -23.19 -10.06 7.77
CA ILE A 11 -22.00 -10.80 8.20
C ILE A 11 -20.85 -10.59 7.21
N ARG A 12 -21.09 -10.73 5.90
CA ARG A 12 -20.06 -10.56 4.89
C ARG A 12 -19.48 -9.15 4.88
N ARG A 13 -20.32 -8.13 5.09
CA ARG A 13 -19.89 -6.73 5.20
C ARG A 13 -19.00 -6.51 6.43
N ALA A 14 -19.45 -6.93 7.61
CA ALA A 14 -18.65 -6.81 8.84
C ALA A 14 -17.31 -7.55 8.75
N VAL A 15 -17.27 -8.72 8.09
CA VAL A 15 -16.02 -9.45 7.82
C VAL A 15 -15.11 -8.70 6.85
N GLY A 16 -15.64 -7.88 5.93
CA GLY A 16 -14.84 -6.99 5.08
C GLY A 16 -14.25 -5.82 5.87
N ASP A 17 -15.05 -5.25 6.79
CA ASP A 17 -14.60 -4.16 7.66
C ASP A 17 -13.45 -4.65 8.57
N LEU A 18 -13.60 -5.82 9.19
CA LEU A 18 -12.54 -6.45 10.00
C LEU A 18 -11.25 -6.77 9.22
N GLU A 19 -11.36 -7.07 7.92
CA GLU A 19 -10.19 -7.26 7.07
C GLU A 19 -9.49 -5.94 6.76
N THR A 20 -10.27 -4.88 6.54
CA THR A 20 -9.76 -3.52 6.28
C THR A 20 -9.05 -2.94 7.51
N GLU A 21 -9.59 -3.22 8.69
CA GLU A 21 -9.04 -2.79 9.97
C GLU A 21 -7.89 -3.69 10.49
N HIS A 22 -7.43 -4.66 9.68
CA HIS A 22 -6.33 -5.56 10.03
C HIS A 22 -6.57 -6.43 11.26
N TYR A 23 -7.82 -6.81 11.54
CA TYR A 23 -8.15 -7.82 12.55
C TYR A 23 -8.10 -9.24 11.99
N ILE A 24 -8.35 -9.40 10.69
CA ILE A 24 -8.29 -10.69 10.00
C ILE A 24 -7.67 -10.53 8.60
N TYR A 25 -7.19 -11.63 8.03
CA TYR A 25 -6.72 -11.68 6.64
C TYR A 25 -7.21 -12.97 5.96
N ARG A 26 -7.25 -12.96 4.63
CA ARG A 26 -7.67 -14.11 3.82
C ARG A 26 -6.50 -14.70 3.05
N ILE A 27 -6.48 -16.03 2.96
CA ILE A 27 -5.63 -16.77 2.03
C ILE A 27 -6.55 -17.38 0.99
N GLN A 28 -6.33 -17.07 -0.29
CA GLN A 28 -7.12 -17.65 -1.38
C GLN A 28 -7.06 -19.18 -1.33
N GLY A 29 -8.23 -19.83 -1.26
CA GLY A 29 -8.34 -21.30 -1.10
C GLY A 29 -8.01 -21.82 0.30
N GLY A 30 -7.43 -21.00 1.19
CA GLY A 30 -7.04 -21.37 2.55
C GLY A 30 -7.99 -20.92 3.65
N GLY A 31 -8.86 -19.93 3.39
CA GLY A 31 -9.85 -19.43 4.35
C GLY A 31 -9.47 -18.09 4.98
N MET A 32 -9.96 -17.84 6.20
CA MET A 32 -9.79 -16.58 6.94
C MET A 32 -9.07 -16.84 8.25
N PHE A 33 -8.12 -15.98 8.59
CA PHE A 33 -7.25 -16.14 9.75
C PHE A 33 -7.23 -14.85 10.58
N VAL A 34 -7.02 -14.99 11.89
CA VAL A 34 -6.90 -13.85 12.81
C VAL A 34 -5.52 -13.23 12.65
N GLN A 35 -5.49 -11.92 12.48
CA GLN A 35 -4.26 -11.15 12.41
C GLN A 35 -3.75 -10.84 13.82
N ASP A 36 -2.43 -10.89 14.02
CA ASP A 36 -1.83 -10.62 15.32
C ASP A 36 -1.90 -9.11 15.65
N TRP A 37 -2.94 -8.70 16.36
CA TRP A 37 -3.17 -7.32 16.80
C TRP A 37 -2.06 -6.72 17.68
N ARG A 38 -1.13 -7.54 18.21
CA ARG A 38 0.06 -7.05 18.96
C ARG A 38 1.22 -6.69 18.04
N LYS A 39 1.21 -7.17 16.80
CA LYS A 39 2.20 -6.79 15.79
C LYS A 39 1.77 -5.44 15.24
N ASP A 40 2.71 -4.49 15.22
CA ASP A 40 2.46 -3.19 14.61
C ASP A 40 2.38 -3.35 13.09
N TRP A 41 1.16 -3.55 12.59
CA TRP A 41 0.86 -3.59 11.15
C TRP A 41 0.78 -2.20 10.55
N SER A 42 0.86 -1.15 11.37
CA SER A 42 1.40 0.12 10.91
C SER A 42 2.91 -0.06 10.71
N THR A 43 3.28 -0.95 9.79
CA THR A 43 4.53 -0.74 9.08
C THR A 43 4.28 0.57 8.33
N TYR A 44 4.64 1.67 8.99
CA TYR A 44 4.90 2.94 8.36
C TYR A 44 5.71 2.56 7.13
N ASN A 45 5.08 2.62 5.96
CA ASN A 45 5.72 2.36 4.68
C ASN A 45 6.75 3.50 4.54
N ASN A 46 7.88 3.35 5.23
CA ASN A 46 8.99 4.29 5.20
C ASN A 46 9.71 4.20 3.84
N SER A 47 9.21 3.39 2.92
CA SER A 47 9.44 3.56 1.49
C SER A 47 8.75 4.86 1.03
N LYS A 48 9.41 5.99 1.28
CA LYS A 48 9.08 7.24 0.61
C LYS A 48 9.40 7.02 -0.87
N ILE A 49 8.38 6.96 -1.72
CA ILE A 49 8.56 6.83 -3.17
C ILE A 49 8.22 8.18 -3.79
N ILE A 50 9.13 8.71 -4.59
CA ILE A 50 8.94 9.95 -5.35
C ILE A 50 8.85 9.58 -6.84
N GLY A 51 7.72 9.89 -7.46
CA GLY A 51 7.50 9.72 -8.90
C GLY A 51 7.78 11.02 -9.64
N VAL A 52 8.57 10.94 -10.71
CA VAL A 52 8.89 12.07 -11.60
C VAL A 52 8.36 11.77 -13.01
N ILE A 53 7.56 12.68 -13.55
CA ILE A 53 7.05 12.61 -14.93
C ILE A 53 7.81 13.65 -15.76
N ALA A 54 8.49 13.19 -16.81
CA ALA A 54 9.21 14.04 -17.74
C ALA A 54 8.96 13.58 -19.18
N THR A 55 9.01 14.52 -20.12
CA THR A 55 8.73 14.23 -21.55
C THR A 55 9.90 13.58 -22.27
N HIS A 56 11.14 13.80 -21.81
CA HIS A 56 12.34 13.17 -22.38
C HIS A 56 13.29 12.82 -21.24
N VAL A 57 13.20 11.59 -20.73
CA VAL A 57 14.07 11.16 -19.61
C VAL A 57 15.52 10.97 -20.05
N ALA A 58 15.76 10.76 -21.35
CA ALA A 58 17.08 10.51 -21.91
C ALA A 58 17.78 11.78 -22.44
N ASP A 59 17.03 12.84 -22.78
CA ASP A 59 17.54 14.00 -23.51
C ASP A 59 17.09 15.33 -22.85
N TYR A 60 17.76 16.43 -23.21
CA TYR A 60 17.51 17.79 -22.69
C TYR A 60 17.90 17.98 -21.21
N ILE A 61 17.31 18.96 -20.50
CA ILE A 61 17.70 19.34 -19.13
C ILE A 61 17.31 18.30 -18.05
N PHE A 62 16.47 17.31 -18.38
CA PHE A 62 15.86 16.40 -17.41
C PHE A 62 16.84 15.44 -16.72
N PRO A 63 17.87 14.86 -17.36
CA PRO A 63 18.87 14.04 -16.68
C PRO A 63 19.56 14.79 -15.54
N GLN A 64 19.88 16.08 -15.74
CA GLN A 64 20.51 16.91 -14.71
C GLN A 64 19.54 17.23 -13.56
N ILE A 65 18.25 17.44 -13.86
CA ILE A 65 17.21 17.66 -12.84
C ILE A 65 16.99 16.38 -12.01
N ILE A 66 16.88 15.22 -12.66
CA ILE A 66 16.71 13.92 -12.00
C ILE A 66 17.92 13.63 -11.11
N TYR A 67 19.14 13.88 -11.62
CA TYR A 67 20.37 13.74 -10.86
C TYR A 67 20.42 14.68 -9.65
N GLY A 68 19.99 15.93 -9.81
CA GLY A 68 19.88 16.88 -8.70
C GLY A 68 18.88 16.45 -7.62
N ILE A 69 17.77 15.81 -8.03
CA ILE A 69 16.81 15.21 -7.08
C ILE A 69 17.45 14.03 -6.34
N ASP A 70 18.22 13.18 -7.02
CA ASP A 70 18.89 12.02 -6.41
C ASP A 70 19.99 12.42 -5.41
N GLN A 71 20.63 13.58 -5.58
CA GLN A 71 21.67 14.07 -4.68
C GLN A 71 21.15 14.60 -3.33
N VAL A 72 19.89 15.02 -3.24
CA VAL A 72 19.31 15.43 -1.97
C VAL A 72 19.05 14.15 -1.16
N ASP A 73 19.49 14.10 0.11
CA ASP A 73 19.39 12.90 0.97
C ASP A 73 17.91 12.52 1.24
N PHE A 74 17.34 11.82 0.27
CA PHE A 74 16.04 11.20 0.34
C PHE A 74 16.25 9.75 0.72
N ARG A 75 15.78 9.36 1.91
CA ARG A 75 15.74 7.97 2.39
C ARG A 75 14.74 7.08 1.63
N GLY A 76 14.46 7.40 0.37
CA GLY A 76 13.39 6.86 -0.46
C GLY A 76 13.89 6.34 -1.81
N ARG A 77 12.97 5.84 -2.65
CA ARG A 77 13.29 5.41 -4.03
C ARG A 77 12.73 6.44 -5.02
N LEU A 78 13.55 6.86 -5.98
CA LEU A 78 13.16 7.71 -7.11
C LEU A 78 12.80 6.84 -8.32
N PHE A 79 11.67 7.13 -8.96
CA PHE A 79 11.30 6.54 -10.25
C PHE A 79 10.95 7.65 -11.25
N ALA A 80 11.60 7.64 -12.41
CA ALA A 80 11.29 8.53 -13.52
C ALA A 80 10.58 7.76 -14.63
N ILE A 81 9.47 8.30 -15.13
CA ILE A 81 8.72 7.75 -16.26
C ILE A 81 8.79 8.76 -17.41
N ALA A 82 9.15 8.28 -18.60
CA ALA A 82 9.11 9.06 -19.83
C ALA A 82 7.67 9.04 -20.39
N GLY A 83 7.11 10.22 -20.60
CA GLY A 83 5.81 10.43 -21.26
C GLY A 83 5.94 10.79 -22.72
#